data_AF-B1HZ36-F1
#
_entry.id   AF-B1HZ36-F1
#
_cell.length_a   1.000
_cell.length_b   1.000
_cell.length_c   1.000
_cell.angle_alpha   90.00
_cell.angle_beta   90.00
_cell.angle_gamma   90.00
#
_symmetry.space_group_name_H-M   'P 1'
#
loop_
_entity.id
_entity.type
_entity.pdbx_description
1 polymer ?
#
loop_
_entity_poly.entity_id
_entity_poly.type
_entity_poly.pdbx_seq_one_letter_code
_entity_poly.pdbx_strand_id
1 'polypeptide(L)'
;MSQASAANMTALQEGKGEIAFVQTDIAYYATEGKLMFDGKKIDTISALGALYPETVQLVTTEATGIKTYADLKGKKVSVGAPGSGTYANAEQLLEIHGLTMDDIKAQNLDFGESTDGLQSGQIDAAFITAGTPTGAVEALNATTKVNIVGVDAGKADELIAKYPYYAKDTVKAGTYGIAEDTETVSVLAMLAVKKELPEDVVYAMTKAIYDNTDKISHDKGRFIKAETGLDGISIDIHPGAQKYFDEKK
;
A
#
# COMPACT_ATOMS: atom_id res chain seq x y z
N MET A 1 3.73 -2.95 7.08
CA MET A 1 2.83 -3.44 6.02
C MET A 1 3.52 -3.26 4.68
N SER A 2 3.27 -2.15 3.97
CA SER A 2 3.89 -1.89 2.65
C SER A 2 5.41 -2.11 2.57
N GLN A 3 6.15 -1.72 3.62
CA GLN A 3 7.62 -1.80 3.66
C GLN A 3 8.23 -3.19 3.50
N ALA A 4 7.46 -4.26 3.77
CA ALA A 4 7.99 -5.63 3.81
C ALA A 4 7.18 -6.61 2.94
N SER A 5 6.26 -6.14 2.09
CA SER A 5 5.33 -7.00 1.36
C SER A 5 6.04 -8.09 0.52
N ALA A 6 7.13 -7.77 -0.20
CA ALA A 6 7.86 -8.78 -0.97
C ALA A 6 8.60 -9.78 -0.06
N ALA A 7 9.21 -9.29 1.02
CA ALA A 7 9.86 -10.16 2.01
C ALA A 7 8.86 -11.11 2.68
N ASN A 8 7.64 -10.64 2.95
CA ASN A 8 6.54 -11.45 3.49
C ASN A 8 6.09 -12.53 2.50
N MET A 9 5.98 -12.21 1.21
CA MET A 9 5.69 -13.20 0.17
C MET A 9 6.78 -14.28 0.08
N THR A 10 8.06 -13.88 0.11
CA THR A 10 9.18 -14.83 0.12
C THR A 10 9.19 -15.68 1.41
N ALA A 11 8.91 -15.09 2.57
CA ALA A 11 8.86 -15.81 3.84
C ALA A 11 7.75 -16.87 3.85
N LEU A 12 6.57 -16.57 3.28
CA LEU A 12 5.49 -17.55 3.08
C LEU A 12 5.92 -18.69 2.15
N GLN A 13 6.57 -18.36 1.03
CA GLN A 13 7.08 -19.36 0.09
C GLN A 13 8.10 -20.31 0.75
N GLU A 14 8.99 -19.76 1.57
CA GLU A 14 10.02 -20.50 2.29
C GLU A 14 9.48 -21.28 3.50
N GLY A 15 8.17 -21.18 3.80
CA GLY A 15 7.56 -21.85 4.95
C GLY A 15 7.97 -21.29 6.30
N LYS A 16 8.40 -20.01 6.35
CA LYS A 16 8.72 -19.29 7.60
C LYS A 16 7.48 -18.71 8.29
N GLY A 17 6.30 -18.95 7.73
CA GLY A 17 4.99 -18.65 8.29
C GLY A 17 3.87 -19.18 7.39
N GLU A 18 2.65 -19.20 7.93
CA GLU A 18 1.46 -19.74 7.27
C GLU A 18 0.54 -18.63 6.71
N ILE A 19 0.62 -17.44 7.31
CA ILE A 19 -0.14 -16.25 6.94
C ILE A 19 0.77 -15.02 6.97
N ALA A 20 0.59 -14.13 6.01
CA ALA A 20 1.28 -12.87 6.00
C ALA A 20 0.40 -11.73 5.50
N PHE A 21 0.75 -10.56 5.99
CA PHE A 21 0.23 -9.28 5.59
C PHE A 21 1.00 -8.78 4.37
N VAL A 22 0.29 -8.48 3.28
CA VAL A 22 0.88 -8.01 2.02
C VAL A 22 -0.05 -7.00 1.35
N GLN A 23 0.44 -6.24 0.38
CA GLN A 23 -0.42 -5.49 -0.51
C GLN A 23 -0.89 -6.34 -1.69
N THR A 24 -2.07 -6.02 -2.23
CA THR A 24 -2.66 -6.70 -3.39
C THR A 24 -1.76 -6.65 -4.63
N ASP A 25 -1.13 -5.52 -4.89
CA ASP A 25 -0.21 -5.29 -6.01
C ASP A 25 1.05 -6.16 -5.91
N ILE A 26 1.68 -6.21 -4.73
CA ILE A 26 2.89 -7.01 -4.50
C ILE A 26 2.60 -8.51 -4.62
N ALA A 27 1.43 -8.96 -4.17
CA ALA A 27 1.08 -10.37 -4.35
C ALA A 27 0.80 -10.73 -5.82
N TYR A 28 0.19 -9.83 -6.59
CA TYR A 28 0.10 -9.98 -8.04
C TYR A 28 1.50 -10.09 -8.67
N TYR A 29 2.41 -9.20 -8.30
CA TYR A 29 3.79 -9.25 -8.80
C TYR A 29 4.54 -10.52 -8.41
N ALA A 30 4.31 -11.04 -7.20
CA ALA A 30 4.88 -12.29 -6.76
C ALA A 30 4.40 -13.48 -7.60
N THR A 31 3.08 -13.59 -7.79
CA THR A 31 2.47 -14.70 -8.54
C THR A 31 2.79 -14.65 -10.04
N GLU A 32 2.99 -13.44 -10.58
CA GLU A 32 3.40 -13.24 -11.98
C GLU A 32 4.91 -13.17 -12.20
N GLY A 33 5.73 -13.10 -11.15
CA GLY A 33 7.19 -12.95 -11.24
C GLY A 33 7.61 -11.61 -11.87
N LYS A 34 6.91 -10.52 -11.54
CA LYS A 34 7.13 -9.17 -12.08
C LYS A 34 7.87 -8.26 -11.08
N LEU A 35 8.34 -7.11 -11.57
CA LEU A 35 9.09 -6.11 -10.78
C LEU A 35 10.21 -6.74 -9.93
N MET A 36 10.13 -6.62 -8.61
CA MET A 36 11.13 -7.10 -7.66
C MET A 36 11.31 -8.62 -7.63
N PHE A 37 10.41 -9.38 -8.24
CA PHE A 37 10.49 -10.83 -8.30
C PHE A 37 11.29 -11.34 -9.52
N ASP A 38 11.60 -10.48 -10.51
CA ASP A 38 12.55 -10.78 -11.61
C ASP A 38 12.38 -12.17 -12.26
N GLY A 39 11.17 -12.47 -12.70
CA GLY A 39 10.79 -13.75 -13.32
C GLY A 39 10.56 -14.92 -12.34
N LYS A 40 10.87 -14.75 -11.05
CA LYS A 40 10.66 -15.78 -10.02
C LYS A 40 9.23 -15.75 -9.52
N LYS A 41 8.38 -16.57 -10.12
CA LYS A 41 6.98 -16.72 -9.69
C LYS A 41 6.88 -17.39 -8.31
N ILE A 42 5.95 -16.91 -7.49
CA ILE A 42 5.53 -17.54 -6.24
C ILE A 42 4.10 -18.06 -6.42
N ASP A 43 3.96 -19.35 -6.73
CA ASP A 43 2.68 -20.00 -7.03
C ASP A 43 2.10 -20.81 -5.85
N THR A 44 2.80 -20.83 -4.71
CA THR A 44 2.43 -21.57 -3.49
C THR A 44 1.56 -20.79 -2.50
N ILE A 45 1.11 -19.58 -2.88
CA ILE A 45 0.36 -18.65 -2.01
C ILE A 45 -1.00 -18.32 -2.63
N SER A 46 -2.01 -18.15 -1.78
CA SER A 46 -3.35 -17.69 -2.13
C SER A 46 -3.79 -16.54 -1.23
N ALA A 47 -4.74 -15.73 -1.71
CA ALA A 47 -5.36 -14.70 -0.90
C ALA A 47 -6.33 -15.32 0.12
N LEU A 48 -6.28 -14.82 1.35
CA LEU A 48 -7.33 -15.01 2.36
C LEU A 48 -8.39 -13.91 2.25
N GLY A 49 -8.00 -12.66 2.01
CA GLY A 49 -8.94 -11.56 1.79
C GLY A 49 -8.35 -10.17 2.04
N ALA A 50 -8.99 -9.16 1.46
CA ALA A 50 -8.65 -7.74 1.58
C ALA A 50 -9.12 -7.13 2.91
N LEU A 51 -8.32 -6.25 3.49
CA LEU A 51 -8.53 -5.73 4.83
C LEU A 51 -8.90 -4.24 4.85
N TYR A 52 -8.03 -3.39 4.31
CA TYR A 52 -8.23 -1.95 4.33
C TYR A 52 -7.39 -1.27 3.23
N PRO A 53 -7.79 -0.07 2.78
CA PRO A 53 -6.99 0.73 1.87
C PRO A 53 -5.67 1.17 2.49
N GLU A 54 -4.58 0.99 1.75
CA GLU A 54 -3.31 1.67 1.95
C GLU A 54 -3.22 2.81 0.93
N THR A 55 -3.53 4.01 1.40
CA THR A 55 -3.47 5.26 0.66
C THR A 55 -2.03 5.59 0.30
N VAL A 56 -1.77 5.93 -0.96
CA VAL A 56 -0.46 6.41 -1.40
C VAL A 56 -0.37 7.92 -1.15
N GLN A 57 0.57 8.31 -0.31
CA GLN A 57 0.75 9.68 0.15
C GLN A 57 2.10 10.19 -0.33
N LEU A 58 2.11 11.18 -1.23
CA LEU A 58 3.31 11.95 -1.55
C LEU A 58 3.42 13.12 -0.57
N VAL A 59 4.15 12.88 0.52
CA VAL A 59 4.31 13.81 1.64
C VAL A 59 5.43 14.80 1.32
N THR A 60 5.16 16.08 1.52
CA THR A 60 6.11 17.18 1.38
C THR A 60 5.95 18.13 2.56
N THR A 61 6.79 19.15 2.66
CA THR A 61 6.64 20.22 3.65
C THR A 61 6.41 21.55 2.94
N GLU A 62 5.75 22.50 3.61
CA GLU A 62 5.53 23.84 3.06
C GLU A 62 6.85 24.52 2.64
N ALA A 63 7.95 24.26 3.36
CA ALA A 63 9.27 24.82 3.07
C ALA A 63 9.88 24.35 1.74
N THR A 64 9.50 23.16 1.25
CA THR A 64 10.04 22.60 -0.01
C THR A 64 9.44 23.25 -1.25
N GLY A 65 8.24 23.83 -1.12
CA GLY A 65 7.48 24.42 -2.22
C GLY A 65 6.99 23.42 -3.27
N ILE A 66 7.13 22.11 -3.05
CA ILE A 66 6.69 21.05 -3.97
C ILE A 66 5.16 20.95 -3.89
N LYS A 67 4.49 21.07 -5.05
CA LYS A 67 3.01 21.03 -5.13
C LYS A 67 2.49 20.04 -6.17
N THR A 68 3.36 19.60 -7.07
CA THR A 68 3.03 18.70 -8.18
C THR A 68 4.09 17.63 -8.34
N TYR A 69 3.76 16.55 -9.04
CA TYR A 69 4.76 15.52 -9.37
C TYR A 69 5.91 16.07 -10.23
N ALA A 70 5.64 17.04 -11.11
CA ALA A 70 6.68 17.67 -11.93
C ALA A 70 7.76 18.39 -11.09
N ASP A 71 7.40 18.90 -9.92
CA ASP A 71 8.32 19.59 -9.00
C ASP A 71 9.36 18.62 -8.37
N LEU A 72 9.15 17.30 -8.48
CA LEU A 72 10.06 16.29 -7.95
C LEU A 72 11.37 16.22 -8.74
N LYS A 73 11.43 16.75 -9.96
CA LYS A 73 12.62 16.65 -10.81
C LYS A 73 13.86 17.25 -10.13
N GLY A 74 14.89 16.42 -9.98
CA GLY A 74 16.16 16.74 -9.32
C GLY A 74 16.11 16.81 -7.79
N LYS A 75 14.95 16.56 -7.18
CA LYS A 75 14.73 16.58 -5.73
C LYS A 75 15.15 15.26 -5.09
N LYS A 76 15.46 15.31 -3.80
CA LYS A 76 15.70 14.13 -2.97
C LYS A 76 14.37 13.58 -2.50
N VAL A 77 14.00 12.40 -3.00
CA VAL A 77 12.67 11.83 -2.74
C VAL A 77 12.86 10.48 -2.10
N SER A 78 12.27 10.28 -0.91
CA SER A 78 12.15 8.95 -0.35
C SER A 78 11.12 8.15 -1.15
N VAL A 79 11.53 7.00 -1.66
CA VAL A 79 10.71 6.11 -2.48
C VAL A 79 10.36 4.82 -1.74
N GLY A 80 10.68 4.69 -0.46
CA GLY A 80 10.50 3.47 0.30
C GLY A 80 11.66 2.48 0.16
N ALA A 81 11.69 1.47 1.03
CA ALA A 81 12.70 0.42 1.00
C ALA A 81 12.62 -0.44 -0.28
N PRO A 82 13.75 -1.00 -0.78
CA PRO A 82 13.73 -1.85 -1.96
C PRO A 82 12.85 -3.09 -1.73
N GLY A 83 12.00 -3.42 -2.70
CA GLY A 83 11.03 -4.52 -2.59
C GLY A 83 9.79 -4.22 -1.73
N SER A 84 9.63 -2.99 -1.23
CA SER A 84 8.38 -2.54 -0.62
C SER A 84 7.32 -2.23 -1.69
N GLY A 85 6.04 -2.25 -1.31
CA GLY A 85 5.00 -1.71 -2.20
C GLY A 85 5.11 -0.22 -2.38
N THR A 86 5.54 0.53 -1.37
CA THR A 86 5.81 1.97 -1.51
C THR A 86 6.78 2.25 -2.67
N TYR A 87 7.83 1.42 -2.83
CA TYR A 87 8.76 1.53 -3.95
C TYR A 87 8.08 1.31 -5.30
N ALA A 88 7.29 0.24 -5.41
CA ALA A 88 6.52 -0.04 -6.62
C ALA A 88 5.52 1.10 -6.92
N ASN A 89 4.86 1.63 -5.89
CA ASN A 89 3.87 2.69 -6.05
C ASN A 89 4.53 4.02 -6.45
N ALA A 90 5.69 4.35 -5.88
CA ALA A 90 6.48 5.51 -6.26
C ALA A 90 6.91 5.44 -7.72
N GLU A 91 7.45 4.30 -8.16
CA GLU A 91 7.87 4.07 -9.55
C GLU A 91 6.70 4.29 -10.53
N GLN A 92 5.54 3.71 -10.25
CA GLN A 92 4.37 3.77 -11.14
C GLN A 92 3.73 5.17 -11.15
N LEU A 93 3.70 5.86 -10.01
CA LEU A 93 3.23 7.24 -9.94
C LEU A 93 4.18 8.22 -10.61
N LEU A 94 5.49 8.01 -10.52
CA LEU A 94 6.45 8.80 -11.31
C LEU A 94 6.21 8.57 -12.81
N GLU A 95 6.07 7.31 -13.22
CA GLU A 95 5.89 6.91 -14.61
C GLU A 95 4.68 7.58 -15.27
N ILE A 96 3.50 7.50 -14.64
CA ILE A 96 2.29 8.14 -15.20
C ILE A 96 2.39 9.68 -15.22
N HIS A 97 3.30 10.27 -14.45
CA HIS A 97 3.60 11.71 -14.50
C HIS A 97 4.78 12.06 -15.41
N GLY A 98 5.27 11.10 -16.21
CA GLY A 98 6.36 11.32 -17.17
C GLY A 98 7.73 11.49 -16.53
N LEU A 99 7.91 10.97 -15.31
CA LEU A 99 9.17 10.93 -14.59
C LEU A 99 9.64 9.49 -14.40
N THR A 100 10.94 9.32 -14.18
CA THR A 100 11.50 8.04 -13.72
C THR A 100 12.29 8.24 -12.43
N MET A 101 12.78 7.14 -11.85
CA MET A 101 13.72 7.19 -10.72
C MET A 101 14.99 7.99 -11.05
N ASP A 102 15.38 8.08 -12.32
CA ASP A 102 16.57 8.85 -12.77
C ASP A 102 16.31 10.36 -12.84
N ASP A 103 15.05 10.79 -12.92
CA ASP A 103 14.69 12.21 -12.84
C ASP A 103 14.77 12.76 -11.42
N ILE A 104 14.90 11.90 -10.40
CA ILE A 104 14.96 12.25 -8.98
C ILE A 104 16.26 11.76 -8.32
N LYS A 105 16.57 12.28 -7.14
CA LYS A 105 17.63 11.75 -6.27
C LYS A 105 16.99 10.76 -5.28
N ALA A 106 16.58 9.60 -5.77
CA ALA A 106 15.87 8.59 -5.00
C ALA A 106 16.62 8.19 -3.71
N GLN A 107 15.90 8.13 -2.60
CA GLN A 107 16.37 7.65 -1.31
C GLN A 107 15.53 6.45 -0.88
N ASN A 108 16.16 5.36 -0.48
CA ASN A 108 15.47 4.15 -0.05
C ASN A 108 15.34 4.14 1.47
N LEU A 109 14.30 4.79 1.99
CA LEU A 109 14.11 5.01 3.43
C LEU A 109 12.82 4.37 3.92
N ASP A 110 12.79 3.99 5.20
CA ASP A 110 11.56 3.60 5.88
C ASP A 110 10.67 4.81 6.19
N PHE A 111 9.46 4.59 6.74
CA PHE A 111 8.53 5.70 7.03
C PHE A 111 9.06 6.69 8.07
N GLY A 112 9.73 6.20 9.12
CA GLY A 112 10.29 7.05 10.18
C GLY A 112 11.48 7.85 9.66
N GLU A 113 12.42 7.18 8.98
CA GLU A 113 13.57 7.79 8.31
C GLU A 113 13.13 8.84 7.29
N SER A 114 12.04 8.57 6.55
CA SER A 114 11.46 9.52 5.61
C SER A 114 10.94 10.77 6.30
N THR A 115 10.19 10.63 7.40
CA THR A 115 9.66 11.78 8.13
C THR A 115 10.75 12.56 8.85
N ASP A 116 11.76 11.89 9.41
CA ASP A 116 12.93 12.51 10.02
C ASP A 116 13.77 13.27 8.97
N GLY A 117 13.91 12.68 7.78
CA GLY A 117 14.57 13.29 6.64
C GLY A 117 13.85 14.55 6.15
N LEU A 118 12.52 14.54 6.12
CA LEU A 118 11.69 15.72 5.79
C LEU A 118 11.83 16.80 6.86
N GLN A 119 11.75 16.42 8.14
CA GLN A 119 11.88 17.34 9.26
C GLN A 119 13.23 18.05 9.28
N SER A 120 14.30 17.32 8.99
CA SER A 120 15.68 17.84 8.98
C SER A 120 16.08 18.52 7.67
N GLY A 121 15.23 18.48 6.64
CA GLY A 121 15.52 18.99 5.30
C GLY A 121 16.58 18.17 4.55
N GLN A 122 16.84 16.94 4.98
CA GLN A 122 17.74 16.02 4.27
C GLN A 122 17.11 15.48 2.98
N ILE A 123 15.79 15.33 2.95
CA ILE A 123 14.99 15.00 1.76
C ILE A 123 13.90 16.05 1.55
N ASP A 124 13.40 16.14 0.31
CA ASP A 124 12.41 17.14 -0.11
C ASP A 124 10.98 16.58 -0.17
N ALA A 125 10.83 15.27 -0.43
CA ALA A 125 9.54 14.60 -0.51
C ALA A 125 9.66 13.13 -0.09
N ALA A 126 8.56 12.50 0.30
CA ALA A 126 8.51 11.09 0.62
C ALA A 126 7.21 10.44 0.14
N PHE A 127 7.32 9.30 -0.54
CA PHE A 127 6.20 8.40 -0.75
C PHE A 127 5.96 7.55 0.51
N ILE A 128 4.72 7.50 0.96
CA ILE A 128 4.27 6.66 2.07
C ILE A 128 2.96 5.98 1.65
N THR A 129 3.01 4.66 1.45
CA THR A 129 1.80 3.85 1.24
C THR A 129 1.40 3.16 2.54
N ALA A 130 0.31 3.61 3.15
CA ALA A 130 -0.19 3.08 4.42
C ALA A 130 -1.64 3.48 4.63
N GLY A 131 -2.31 2.90 5.63
CA GLY A 131 -3.60 3.42 6.04
C GLY A 131 -3.48 4.87 6.55
N THR A 132 -4.37 5.75 6.06
CA THR A 132 -4.43 7.18 6.46
C THR A 132 -5.48 7.43 7.57
N PRO A 133 -5.20 8.23 8.62
CA PRO A 133 -3.92 8.89 8.90
C PRO A 133 -2.83 7.88 9.30
N THR A 134 -1.59 8.23 8.99
CA THR A 134 -0.38 7.47 9.27
C THR A 134 0.38 8.15 10.39
N GLY A 135 0.63 7.44 11.49
CA GLY A 135 1.19 8.03 12.71
C GLY A 135 2.54 8.74 12.51
N ALA A 136 3.39 8.28 11.60
CA ALA A 136 4.65 8.97 11.25
C ALA A 136 4.40 10.36 10.64
N VAL A 137 3.42 10.49 9.75
CA VAL A 137 3.05 11.77 9.12
C VAL A 137 2.38 12.70 10.13
N GLU A 138 1.57 12.15 11.05
CA GLU A 138 1.01 12.93 12.17
C GLU A 138 2.10 13.50 13.08
N ALA A 139 3.11 12.68 13.43
CA ALA A 139 4.24 13.08 14.25
C ALA A 139 5.08 14.18 13.56
N LEU A 140 5.33 14.04 12.26
CA LEU A 140 5.98 15.09 11.47
C LEU A 140 5.17 16.39 11.52
N ASN A 141 3.87 16.32 11.27
CA ASN A 141 3.00 17.49 11.21
C ASN A 141 2.89 18.24 12.54
N ALA A 142 3.12 17.56 13.67
CA ALA A 142 3.17 18.22 14.98
C ALA A 142 4.30 19.26 15.10
N THR A 143 5.32 19.19 14.24
CA THR A 143 6.49 20.10 14.27
C THR A 143 6.75 20.82 12.95
N THR A 144 6.35 20.22 11.83
CA THR A 144 6.63 20.71 10.48
C THR A 144 5.37 20.60 9.64
N LYS A 145 4.85 21.73 9.16
CA LYS A 145 3.60 21.75 8.39
C LYS A 145 3.74 20.91 7.11
N VAL A 146 3.02 19.80 7.07
CA VAL A 146 3.05 18.86 5.94
C VAL A 146 2.05 19.27 4.86
N ASN A 147 2.35 18.91 3.62
CA ASN A 147 1.41 18.92 2.51
C ASN A 147 1.38 17.53 1.87
N ILE A 148 0.23 17.17 1.30
CA ILE A 148 0.08 15.98 0.46
C ILE A 148 -0.07 16.45 -0.98
N VAL A 149 0.77 15.94 -1.88
CA VAL A 149 0.63 16.18 -3.32
C VAL A 149 -0.36 15.14 -3.87
N GLY A 150 -1.48 15.62 -4.38
CA GLY A 150 -2.55 14.79 -4.90
C GLY A 150 -2.28 14.21 -6.28
N VAL A 151 -3.08 13.21 -6.67
CA VAL A 151 -3.12 12.61 -8.01
C VAL A 151 -4.42 13.03 -8.67
N ASP A 152 -4.33 13.78 -9.77
CA ASP A 152 -5.51 14.21 -10.52
C ASP A 152 -6.35 13.02 -11.00
N ALA A 153 -7.67 13.16 -11.02
CA ALA A 153 -8.59 12.08 -11.41
C ALA A 153 -8.25 11.40 -12.74
N GLY A 154 -7.83 12.17 -13.76
CA GLY A 154 -7.43 11.62 -15.07
C GLY A 154 -6.12 10.81 -15.02
N LYS A 155 -5.17 11.22 -14.15
CA LYS A 155 -3.94 10.48 -13.89
C LYS A 155 -4.20 9.22 -13.07
N ALA A 156 -5.13 9.28 -12.12
CA ALA A 156 -5.60 8.10 -11.41
C ALA A 156 -6.27 7.09 -12.35
N ASP A 157 -7.09 7.55 -13.31
CA ASP A 157 -7.69 6.68 -14.32
C ASP A 157 -6.64 6.01 -15.23
N GLU A 158 -5.61 6.76 -15.64
CA GLU A 158 -4.47 6.23 -16.41
C GLU A 158 -3.72 5.14 -15.61
N LEU A 159 -3.44 5.41 -14.33
CA LEU A 159 -2.79 4.46 -13.43
C LEU A 159 -3.61 3.17 -13.30
N ILE A 160 -4.91 3.28 -13.00
CA ILE A 160 -5.80 2.12 -12.79
C ILE A 160 -5.93 1.30 -14.08
N ALA A 161 -6.01 1.94 -15.24
CA ALA A 161 -6.07 1.23 -16.52
C ALA A 161 -4.82 0.38 -16.79
N LYS A 162 -3.64 0.82 -16.31
CA LYS A 162 -2.38 0.09 -16.46
C LYS A 162 -2.15 -0.92 -15.33
N TYR A 163 -2.62 -0.60 -14.14
CA TYR A 163 -2.35 -1.28 -12.88
C TYR A 163 -3.68 -1.52 -12.13
N PRO A 164 -4.43 -2.59 -12.47
CA PRO A 164 -5.85 -2.76 -12.08
C PRO A 164 -6.09 -3.13 -10.61
N TYR A 165 -5.06 -3.05 -9.77
CA TYR A 165 -5.12 -3.24 -8.31
C TYR A 165 -5.16 -1.91 -7.54
N TYR A 166 -5.08 -0.77 -8.22
CA TYR A 166 -5.33 0.54 -7.62
C TYR A 166 -6.81 0.89 -7.59
N ALA A 167 -7.18 1.72 -6.63
CA ALA A 167 -8.45 2.43 -6.58
C ALA A 167 -8.21 3.92 -6.32
N LYS A 168 -9.18 4.76 -6.70
CA LYS A 168 -9.20 6.18 -6.31
C LYS A 168 -9.43 6.29 -4.81
N ASP A 169 -8.73 7.22 -4.17
CA ASP A 169 -8.85 7.49 -2.74
C ASP A 169 -8.76 9.01 -2.48
N THR A 170 -9.03 9.44 -1.26
CA THR A 170 -8.98 10.84 -0.88
C THR A 170 -8.47 10.99 0.55
N VAL A 171 -7.40 11.76 0.72
CA VAL A 171 -7.00 12.25 2.04
C VAL A 171 -7.93 13.40 2.39
N LYS A 172 -8.80 13.20 3.39
CA LYS A 172 -9.82 14.19 3.76
C LYS A 172 -9.24 15.44 4.41
N ALA A 173 -9.87 16.59 4.17
CA ALA A 173 -9.57 17.84 4.84
C ALA A 173 -9.51 17.65 6.37
N GLY A 174 -8.58 18.34 7.02
CA GLY A 174 -8.27 18.19 8.43
C GLY A 174 -7.31 17.05 8.75
N THR A 175 -7.15 16.05 7.87
CA THR A 175 -6.10 15.03 8.04
C THR A 175 -4.73 15.70 7.96
N TYR A 176 -3.90 15.53 8.99
CA TYR A 176 -2.62 16.25 9.12
C TYR A 176 -2.77 17.79 9.06
N GLY A 177 -3.94 18.35 9.34
CA GLY A 177 -4.18 19.79 9.24
C GLY A 177 -4.19 20.35 7.82
N ILE A 178 -4.30 19.51 6.78
CA ILE A 178 -4.50 20.00 5.40
C ILE A 178 -5.87 20.68 5.28
N ALA A 179 -5.95 21.74 4.47
CA ALA A 179 -7.15 22.57 4.39
C ALA A 179 -8.28 21.96 3.55
N GLU A 180 -7.93 21.15 2.55
CA GLU A 180 -8.86 20.65 1.54
C GLU A 180 -8.67 19.14 1.32
N ASP A 181 -9.73 18.49 0.83
CA ASP A 181 -9.67 17.11 0.36
C ASP A 181 -8.60 16.99 -0.74
N THR A 182 -7.69 16.03 -0.59
CA THR A 182 -6.62 15.75 -1.57
C THR A 182 -6.89 14.42 -2.23
N GLU A 183 -7.27 14.44 -3.50
CA GLU A 183 -7.46 13.23 -4.31
C GLU A 183 -6.13 12.49 -4.47
N THR A 184 -6.17 11.16 -4.38
CA THR A 184 -5.01 10.29 -4.57
C THR A 184 -5.48 8.90 -4.98
N VAL A 185 -4.61 7.91 -4.87
CA VAL A 185 -4.89 6.50 -5.11
C VAL A 185 -4.54 5.66 -3.88
N SER A 186 -5.11 4.47 -3.82
CA SER A 186 -4.79 3.46 -2.81
C SER A 186 -4.62 2.10 -3.45
N VAL A 187 -3.81 1.26 -2.82
CA VAL A 187 -3.90 -0.21 -2.96
C VAL A 187 -4.59 -0.78 -1.72
N LEU A 188 -4.76 -2.09 -1.64
CA LEU A 188 -5.35 -2.73 -0.46
C LEU A 188 -4.29 -3.53 0.29
N ALA A 189 -4.27 -3.38 1.62
CA ALA A 189 -3.68 -4.38 2.49
C ALA A 189 -4.56 -5.64 2.46
N MET A 190 -3.95 -6.80 2.38
CA MET A 190 -4.63 -8.09 2.43
C MET A 190 -3.85 -9.11 3.25
N LEU A 191 -4.53 -10.21 3.57
CA LEU A 191 -3.90 -11.40 4.11
C LEU A 191 -3.68 -12.42 3.00
N ALA A 192 -2.47 -12.94 2.92
CA ALA A 192 -2.08 -14.03 2.05
C ALA A 192 -1.72 -15.26 2.89
N VAL A 193 -2.01 -16.45 2.39
CA VAL A 193 -1.79 -17.73 3.07
C VAL A 193 -1.16 -18.73 2.12
N LYS A 194 -0.50 -19.76 2.67
CA LYS A 194 -0.02 -20.88 1.84
C LYS A 194 -1.20 -21.64 1.23
N LYS A 195 -1.09 -22.02 -0.05
CA LYS A 195 -2.12 -22.78 -0.78
C LYS A 195 -2.42 -24.15 -0.18
N GLU A 196 -1.43 -24.76 0.48
CA GLU A 196 -1.54 -26.10 1.03
C GLU A 196 -2.21 -26.15 2.42
N LEU A 197 -2.58 -25.00 3.00
CA LEU A 197 -3.31 -25.01 4.25
C LEU A 197 -4.66 -25.73 4.06
N PRO A 198 -5.11 -26.52 5.04
CA PRO A 198 -6.41 -27.17 4.95
C PRO A 198 -7.56 -26.17 4.75
N GLU A 199 -8.54 -26.53 3.91
CA GLU A 199 -9.72 -25.70 3.60
C GLU A 199 -10.44 -25.25 4.88
N ASP A 200 -10.67 -26.17 5.81
CA ASP A 200 -11.37 -25.94 7.07
C ASP A 200 -10.61 -24.97 7.99
N VAL A 201 -9.29 -25.04 8.01
CA VAL A 201 -8.42 -24.11 8.75
C VAL A 201 -8.57 -22.70 8.19
N VAL A 202 -8.44 -22.52 6.88
CA VAL A 202 -8.54 -21.17 6.27
C VAL A 202 -9.96 -20.63 6.32
N TYR A 203 -10.99 -21.47 6.19
CA TYR A 203 -12.37 -21.07 6.42
C TYR A 203 -12.55 -20.54 7.85
N ALA A 204 -12.08 -21.29 8.86
CA ALA A 204 -12.18 -20.89 10.26
C ALA A 204 -11.42 -19.59 10.54
N MET A 205 -10.22 -19.40 9.96
CA MET A 205 -9.45 -18.16 10.05
C MET A 205 -10.20 -16.98 9.44
N THR A 206 -10.71 -17.14 8.22
CA THR A 206 -11.46 -16.09 7.51
C THR A 206 -12.70 -15.70 8.31
N LYS A 207 -13.49 -16.68 8.76
CA LYS A 207 -14.64 -16.45 9.63
C LYS A 207 -14.27 -15.74 10.92
N ALA A 208 -13.20 -16.15 11.59
CA ALA A 208 -12.76 -15.53 12.83
C ALA A 208 -12.41 -14.05 12.65
N ILE A 209 -11.78 -13.68 11.52
CA ILE A 209 -11.41 -12.30 11.23
C ILE A 209 -12.66 -11.47 10.89
N TYR A 210 -13.42 -11.87 9.88
CA TYR A 210 -14.47 -11.04 9.30
C TYR A 210 -15.77 -11.01 10.13
N ASP A 211 -16.04 -12.03 10.97
CA ASP A 211 -17.20 -12.00 11.88
C ASP A 211 -16.91 -11.31 13.22
N ASN A 212 -15.65 -10.92 13.51
CA ASN A 212 -15.25 -10.35 14.79
C ASN A 212 -14.51 -9.02 14.63
N THR A 213 -14.84 -8.23 13.60
CA THR A 213 -14.15 -6.97 13.31
C THR A 213 -14.39 -5.91 14.39
N ASP A 214 -15.46 -6.05 15.17
CA ASP A 214 -15.75 -5.28 16.39
C ASP A 214 -14.70 -5.46 17.50
N LYS A 215 -13.96 -6.59 17.50
CA LYS A 215 -12.86 -6.85 18.44
C LYS A 215 -11.52 -6.25 18.00
N ILE A 216 -11.44 -5.73 16.78
CA ILE A 216 -10.23 -5.08 16.27
C ILE A 216 -10.22 -3.65 16.79
N SER A 217 -9.38 -3.39 17.80
CA SER A 217 -9.29 -2.09 18.46
C SER A 217 -8.68 -0.99 17.58
N HIS A 218 -7.94 -1.37 16.55
CA HIS A 218 -7.38 -0.41 15.60
C HIS A 218 -8.49 0.10 14.67
N ASP A 219 -8.54 1.42 14.45
CA ASP A 219 -9.50 2.08 13.55
C ASP A 219 -9.64 1.47 12.15
N LYS A 220 -8.61 0.77 11.65
CA LYS A 220 -8.65 0.11 10.35
C LYS A 220 -9.56 -1.11 10.32
N GLY A 221 -9.91 -1.67 11.49
CA GLY A 221 -10.90 -2.74 11.63
C GLY A 221 -12.24 -2.41 10.99
N ARG A 222 -12.64 -1.12 10.95
CA ARG A 222 -13.91 -0.69 10.33
C ARG A 222 -14.01 -0.90 8.81
N PHE A 223 -12.88 -1.09 8.14
CA PHE A 223 -12.82 -1.33 6.70
C PHE A 223 -12.89 -2.83 6.36
N ILE A 224 -12.65 -3.70 7.35
CA ILE A 224 -12.69 -5.15 7.16
C ILE A 224 -14.16 -5.56 7.13
N LYS A 225 -14.62 -5.96 5.95
CA LYS A 225 -16.02 -6.28 5.67
C LYS A 225 -16.09 -7.48 4.74
N ALA A 226 -17.01 -8.40 5.01
CA ALA A 226 -17.15 -9.60 4.18
C ALA A 226 -17.58 -9.24 2.75
N GLU A 227 -18.40 -8.19 2.61
CA GLU A 227 -18.95 -7.71 1.34
C GLU A 227 -17.86 -7.21 0.38
N THR A 228 -16.78 -6.64 0.90
CA THR A 228 -15.67 -6.08 0.12
C THR A 228 -14.38 -6.89 0.28
N GLY A 229 -14.43 -8.04 0.98
CA GLY A 229 -13.24 -8.82 1.34
C GLY A 229 -12.54 -9.48 0.15
N LEU A 230 -13.17 -9.48 -1.03
CA LEU A 230 -12.59 -9.96 -2.29
C LEU A 230 -12.29 -8.83 -3.29
N ASP A 231 -12.61 -7.58 -2.96
CA ASP A 231 -12.37 -6.46 -3.87
C ASP A 231 -10.86 -6.24 -4.08
N GLY A 232 -10.46 -5.93 -5.31
CA GLY A 232 -9.07 -5.65 -5.67
C GLY A 232 -8.10 -6.84 -5.55
N ILE A 233 -8.58 -8.04 -5.21
CA ILE A 233 -7.76 -9.26 -5.21
C ILE A 233 -7.52 -9.72 -6.64
N SER A 234 -6.25 -9.92 -6.97
CA SER A 234 -5.78 -10.27 -8.31
C SER A 234 -4.95 -11.56 -8.36
N ILE A 235 -5.04 -12.36 -7.28
CA ILE A 235 -4.44 -13.69 -7.17
C ILE A 235 -5.50 -14.73 -6.78
N ASP A 236 -5.17 -16.03 -6.90
CA ASP A 236 -6.06 -17.11 -6.49
C ASP A 236 -6.51 -16.97 -5.03
N ILE A 237 -7.82 -17.01 -4.79
CA ILE A 237 -8.40 -17.03 -3.44
C ILE A 237 -8.32 -18.45 -2.88
N HIS A 238 -7.95 -18.59 -1.61
CA HIS A 238 -7.90 -19.90 -0.98
C HIS A 238 -9.31 -20.51 -0.90
N PRO A 239 -9.52 -21.81 -1.19
CA PRO A 239 -10.86 -22.42 -1.21
C PRO A 239 -11.67 -22.20 0.08
N GLY A 240 -11.01 -22.30 1.24
CA GLY A 240 -11.64 -22.04 2.54
C GLY A 240 -12.11 -20.59 2.72
N ALA A 241 -11.35 -19.62 2.21
CA ALA A 241 -11.75 -18.21 2.23
C ALA A 241 -12.89 -17.96 1.23
N GLN A 242 -12.78 -18.50 0.00
CA GLN A 242 -13.81 -18.40 -1.02
C GLN A 242 -15.17 -18.90 -0.51
N LYS A 243 -15.18 -20.07 0.13
CA LYS A 243 -16.37 -20.64 0.76
C LYS A 243 -17.00 -19.71 1.79
N TYR A 244 -16.19 -19.09 2.66
CA TYR A 244 -16.71 -18.12 3.64
C TYR A 244 -17.37 -16.91 2.96
N PHE A 245 -16.73 -16.32 1.95
CA PHE A 245 -17.28 -15.14 1.28
C PHE A 245 -18.54 -15.46 0.48
N ASP A 246 -18.62 -16.64 -0.14
CA ASP A 246 -19.83 -17.05 -0.87
C ASP A 246 -21.03 -17.30 0.06
N GLU A 247 -20.80 -17.65 1.32
CA GLU A 247 -21.87 -17.74 2.35
C GLU A 247 -22.34 -16.37 2.85
N LYS A 248 -21.54 -15.31 2.68
CA LYS A 248 -21.82 -13.96 3.18
C LYS A 248 -22.39 -13.00 2.13
N LYS A 249 -22.40 -13.42 0.86
CA LYS A 249 -23.03 -12.69 -0.25
C LYS A 249 -24.56 -12.86 -0.27
#